data_AF-A0A9N9CLK1-F1
#
_entry.id   AF-A0A9N9CLK1-F1
#
_cell.length_a   1.000
_cell.length_b   1.000
_cell.length_c   1.000
_cell.angle_alpha   90.00
_cell.angle_beta   90.00
_cell.angle_gamma   90.00
#
_symmetry.space_group_name_H-M   'P 1'
#
loop_
_entity.id
_entity.type
_entity.pdbx_description
1 polymer ?
#
loop_
_entity_poly.entity_id
_entity_poly.type
_entity_poly.pdbx_seq_one_letter_code
_entity_poly.pdbx_strand_id
1 'polypeptide(L)'
;NPQATQQEIEAALDNDEGGQVFAQSLMTSTRYGAARDALREVQERHDDIKKIERTIEELANLFQEMQLLVEAQDVPITAIEEHTEQVTHDVEQAAVHVEKALESARGARRKKWYCFMILVIILIVAGVGLYIYLKPKSSDTSPPPTQTTTAPGPVTTKA
;
A
#
# COMPACT_ATOMS: atom_id res chain seq x y z
N ASN A 1 -47.62 70.92 -1.66
CA ASN A 1 -48.55 71.49 -0.65
C ASN A 1 -49.94 70.93 -0.88
N PRO A 2 -50.41 69.97 -0.06
CA PRO A 2 -51.68 69.27 -0.29
C PRO A 2 -52.91 69.99 0.32
N GLN A 3 -52.89 71.33 0.38
CA GLN A 3 -53.96 72.17 0.99
C GLN A 3 -54.35 73.32 0.03
N ALA A 4 -54.41 73.05 -1.27
CA ALA A 4 -54.94 74.02 -2.23
C ALA A 4 -56.47 74.02 -2.15
N THR A 5 -57.09 75.20 -2.00
CA THR A 5 -58.55 75.34 -1.91
C THR A 5 -59.19 75.00 -3.26
N GLN A 6 -60.40 74.41 -3.25
CA GLN A 6 -61.11 73.98 -4.47
C GLN A 6 -61.20 75.07 -5.55
N GLN A 7 -61.33 76.34 -5.15
CA GLN A 7 -61.36 77.49 -6.05
C GLN A 7 -60.02 77.79 -6.73
N GLU A 8 -58.89 77.52 -6.07
CA GLU A 8 -57.56 77.72 -6.63
C GLU A 8 -57.21 76.60 -7.63
N ILE A 9 -57.73 75.40 -7.39
CA ILE A 9 -57.64 74.25 -8.31
C ILE A 9 -58.49 74.50 -9.57
N GLU A 10 -59.73 74.98 -9.41
CA GLU A 10 -60.60 75.35 -10.54
C GLU A 10 -60.01 76.50 -11.35
N ALA A 11 -59.46 77.53 -10.71
CA ALA A 11 -58.81 78.65 -11.38
C ALA A 11 -57.54 78.24 -12.14
N ALA A 12 -56.76 77.27 -11.64
CA ALA A 12 -55.61 76.74 -12.34
C ALA A 12 -55.98 75.81 -13.53
N LEU A 13 -57.18 75.23 -13.51
CA LEU A 13 -57.72 74.39 -14.59
C LEU A 13 -58.41 75.22 -15.69
N ASP A 14 -59.04 76.34 -15.33
CA ASP A 14 -59.76 77.26 -16.24
C ASP A 14 -58.81 78.26 -16.96
N ASN A 15 -57.62 78.51 -16.38
CA ASN A 15 -56.53 79.20 -17.07
C ASN A 15 -55.83 78.23 -18.04
N ASP A 16 -56.03 78.42 -19.34
CA ASP A 16 -55.42 77.66 -20.45
C ASP A 16 -53.87 77.58 -20.36
N GLU A 17 -53.22 78.58 -19.74
CA GLU A 17 -51.77 78.61 -19.46
C GLU A 17 -51.32 77.63 -18.36
N GLY A 18 -52.17 77.34 -17.36
CA GLY A 18 -51.82 76.49 -16.21
C GLY A 18 -51.70 75.01 -16.58
N GLY A 19 -52.58 74.53 -17.45
CA GLY A 19 -52.52 73.18 -18.01
C GLY A 19 -51.28 72.94 -18.87
N GLN A 20 -50.83 73.96 -19.62
CA GLN A 20 -49.63 73.88 -20.44
C GLN A 20 -48.35 73.83 -19.60
N VAL A 21 -48.27 74.61 -18.52
CA VAL A 21 -47.15 74.56 -17.56
C VAL A 21 -47.12 73.22 -16.82
N PHE A 22 -48.27 72.67 -16.44
CA PHE A 22 -48.36 71.36 -15.80
C PHE A 22 -47.95 70.23 -16.74
N ALA A 23 -48.40 70.25 -18.00
CA ALA A 23 -47.99 69.28 -19.03
C ALA A 23 -46.48 69.36 -19.33
N GLN A 24 -45.92 70.56 -19.38
CA GLN A 24 -44.47 70.77 -19.58
C GLN A 24 -43.66 70.29 -18.38
N SER A 25 -44.14 70.53 -17.16
CA SER A 25 -43.53 70.05 -15.91
C SER A 25 -43.56 68.51 -15.84
N LEU A 26 -44.70 67.89 -16.17
CA LEU A 26 -44.83 66.43 -16.28
C LEU A 26 -43.90 65.85 -17.33
N MET A 27 -43.87 66.39 -18.56
CA MET A 27 -42.96 65.92 -19.61
C MET A 27 -41.48 66.04 -19.20
N THR A 28 -41.11 67.14 -18.56
CA THR A 28 -39.73 67.34 -18.08
C THR A 28 -39.37 66.35 -16.98
N SER A 29 -40.30 66.13 -16.03
CA SER A 29 -40.13 65.16 -14.94
C SER A 29 -40.04 63.72 -15.47
N THR A 30 -40.86 63.34 -16.45
CA THR A 30 -40.80 62.04 -17.12
C THR A 30 -39.50 61.84 -17.90
N ARG A 31 -39.00 62.86 -18.62
CA ARG A 31 -37.69 62.78 -19.31
C ARG A 31 -36.53 62.69 -18.33
N TYR A 32 -36.61 63.39 -17.21
CA TYR A 32 -35.59 63.33 -16.17
C TYR A 32 -35.58 61.96 -15.47
N GLY A 33 -36.76 61.38 -15.22
CA GLY A 33 -36.91 60.01 -14.73
C GLY A 33 -36.31 58.99 -15.70
N ALA A 34 -36.71 59.04 -16.97
CA ALA A 34 -36.20 58.14 -18.01
C ALA A 34 -34.67 58.22 -18.19
N ALA A 35 -34.09 59.42 -18.10
CA ALA A 35 -32.64 59.61 -18.17
C ALA A 35 -31.91 59.01 -16.94
N ARG A 36 -32.51 59.12 -15.74
CA ARG A 36 -31.96 58.50 -14.53
C ARG A 36 -32.08 56.98 -14.54
N ASP A 37 -33.18 56.45 -15.07
CA ASP A 37 -33.37 55.02 -15.23
C ASP A 37 -32.36 54.42 -16.22
N ALA A 38 -32.12 55.10 -17.34
CA ALA A 38 -31.08 54.72 -18.29
C ALA A 38 -29.67 54.77 -17.67
N LEU A 39 -29.37 55.80 -16.88
CA LEU A 39 -28.10 55.88 -16.15
C LEU A 39 -27.94 54.75 -15.11
N ARG A 40 -29.02 54.41 -14.39
CA ARG A 40 -29.03 53.30 -13.42
C ARG A 40 -28.77 51.97 -14.11
N GLU A 41 -29.42 51.71 -15.25
CA GLU A 41 -29.19 50.49 -16.04
C GLU A 41 -27.74 50.42 -16.54
N VAL A 42 -27.18 51.53 -17.01
CA VAL A 42 -25.77 51.57 -17.46
C VAL A 42 -24.82 51.31 -16.29
N GLN A 43 -25.08 51.86 -15.10
CA GLN A 43 -24.28 51.59 -13.90
C GLN A 43 -24.38 50.13 -13.46
N GLU A 44 -25.58 49.55 -13.47
CA GLU A 44 -25.81 48.15 -13.13
C GLU A 44 -25.03 47.22 -14.07
N ARG A 45 -25.07 47.50 -15.38
CA ARG A 45 -24.24 46.77 -16.36
C ARG A 45 -22.74 47.00 -16.18
N HIS A 46 -22.32 48.19 -15.79
CA HIS A 46 -20.91 48.47 -15.54
C HIS A 46 -20.38 47.68 -14.35
N ASP A 47 -21.17 47.58 -13.28
CA ASP A 47 -20.83 46.77 -12.11
C ASP A 47 -20.76 45.28 -12.45
N ASP A 48 -21.65 44.79 -13.32
CA ASP A 48 -21.59 43.41 -13.81
C ASP A 48 -20.36 43.17 -14.70
N ILE A 49 -19.99 44.12 -15.56
CA ILE A 49 -18.74 44.05 -16.34
C ILE A 49 -17.52 44.02 -15.41
N LYS A 50 -17.50 44.80 -14.33
CA LYS A 50 -16.42 44.75 -13.32
C LYS A 50 -16.33 43.41 -12.61
N LYS A 51 -17.46 42.74 -12.35
CA LYS A 51 -17.43 41.39 -11.81
C LYS A 51 -16.81 40.42 -12.83
N ILE A 52 -17.16 40.55 -14.11
CA ILE A 52 -16.58 39.74 -15.18
C ILE A 52 -15.07 39.97 -15.28
N GLU A 53 -14.61 41.23 -15.24
CA GLU A 53 -13.19 41.58 -15.22
C GLU A 53 -12.43 40.86 -14.10
N ARG A 54 -12.94 40.92 -12.86
CA ARG A 54 -12.32 40.21 -11.72
C ARG A 54 -12.28 38.70 -11.92
N THR A 55 -13.35 38.10 -12.45
CA THR A 55 -13.36 36.65 -12.73
C THR A 55 -12.36 36.26 -13.81
N ILE A 56 -12.13 37.13 -14.82
CA ILE A 56 -11.15 36.88 -15.87
C ILE A 56 -9.72 37.00 -15.31
N GLU A 57 -9.46 37.96 -14.42
CA GLU A 57 -8.17 38.07 -13.71
C GLU A 57 -7.87 36.82 -12.87
N GLU A 58 -8.86 36.33 -12.11
CA GLU A 58 -8.73 35.09 -11.34
C GLU A 58 -8.46 33.88 -12.25
N LEU A 59 -9.17 33.77 -13.38
CA LEU A 59 -8.93 32.71 -14.35
C LEU A 59 -7.54 32.81 -15.00
N ALA A 60 -7.06 34.01 -15.32
CA ALA A 60 -5.73 34.22 -15.86
C ALA A 60 -4.64 33.77 -14.87
N ASN A 61 -4.82 34.07 -13.58
CA ASN A 61 -3.93 33.57 -12.53
C ASN A 61 -3.97 32.02 -12.44
N LEU A 62 -5.15 31.41 -12.49
CA LEU A 62 -5.28 29.95 -12.51
C LEU A 62 -4.58 29.32 -13.73
N PHE A 63 -4.69 29.92 -14.91
CA PHE A 63 -4.00 29.46 -16.10
C PHE A 63 -2.47 29.56 -15.95
N GLN A 64 -1.97 30.61 -15.31
CA GLN A 64 -0.55 30.79 -15.06
C GLN A 64 -0.03 29.79 -14.01
N GLU A 65 -0.80 29.53 -12.96
CA GLU A 65 -0.50 28.47 -11.99
C GLU A 65 -0.54 27.08 -12.63
N MET A 66 -1.47 26.84 -13.56
CA MET A 66 -1.55 25.59 -14.31
C MET A 66 -0.33 25.41 -15.23
N GLN A 67 0.14 26.47 -15.89
CA GLN A 67 1.37 26.42 -16.70
C GLN A 67 2.59 26.06 -15.83
N LEU A 68 2.70 26.66 -14.64
CA LEU A 68 3.74 26.31 -13.67
C LEU A 68 3.64 24.85 -13.18
N LEU A 69 2.44 24.35 -12.91
CA LEU A 69 2.24 22.98 -12.43
C LEU A 69 2.43 21.92 -13.52
N VAL A 70 2.13 22.25 -14.78
CA VAL A 70 2.35 21.39 -15.95
C VAL A 70 3.83 21.36 -16.32
N GLU A 71 4.55 22.48 -16.22
CA GLU A 71 6.02 22.51 -16.40
C GLU A 71 6.73 21.69 -15.31
N ALA A 72 6.19 21.65 -14.08
CA ALA A 72 6.68 20.80 -12.99
C ALA A 72 6.34 19.30 -13.14
N GLN A 73 5.55 18.92 -14.15
CA GLN A 73 5.18 17.53 -14.44
C GLN A 73 5.91 16.93 -15.65
N ASP A 74 6.94 17.61 -16.16
CA ASP A 74 7.87 17.04 -17.14
C ASP A 74 8.93 16.19 -16.42
N VAL A 75 8.51 14.98 -15.99
CA VAL A 75 9.31 13.74 -15.89
C VAL A 75 10.36 13.72 -14.73
N PRO A 76 10.36 12.64 -13.90
CA PRO A 76 10.59 11.33 -14.46
C PRO A 76 9.56 10.26 -14.15
N ILE A 77 8.83 9.92 -15.20
CA ILE A 77 8.43 8.53 -15.50
C ILE A 77 9.62 7.56 -15.37
N THR A 78 10.88 8.04 -15.48
CA THR A 78 12.12 7.27 -15.25
C THR A 78 12.22 6.63 -13.86
N ALA A 79 11.67 7.27 -12.81
CA ALA A 79 11.69 6.68 -11.46
C ALA A 79 10.75 5.47 -11.34
N ILE A 80 9.63 5.48 -12.09
CA ILE A 80 8.71 4.34 -12.15
C ILE A 80 9.37 3.19 -12.92
N GLU A 81 10.14 3.49 -13.97
CA GLU A 81 10.86 2.50 -14.76
C GLU A 81 11.95 1.79 -13.94
N GLU A 82 12.77 2.55 -13.19
CA GLU A 82 13.80 2.00 -12.29
C GLU A 82 13.19 1.15 -11.16
N HIS A 83 12.12 1.62 -10.52
CA HIS A 83 11.44 0.84 -9.48
C HIS A 83 10.75 -0.40 -10.05
N THR A 84 10.26 -0.37 -11.29
CA THR A 84 9.67 -1.55 -11.93
C THR A 84 10.75 -2.57 -12.31
N GLU A 85 11.90 -2.12 -12.83
CA GLU A 85 13.04 -3.00 -13.13
C GLU A 85 13.55 -3.70 -11.86
N GLN A 86 13.73 -2.95 -10.76
CA GLN A 86 14.12 -3.52 -9.46
C GLN A 86 13.10 -4.55 -8.95
N VAL A 87 11.80 -4.27 -9.03
CA VAL A 87 10.75 -5.21 -8.62
C VAL A 87 10.79 -6.48 -9.48
N THR A 88 11.01 -6.37 -10.79
CA THR A 88 11.09 -7.57 -11.65
C THR A 88 12.31 -8.44 -11.31
N HIS A 89 13.47 -7.81 -11.07
CA HIS A 89 14.68 -8.52 -10.70
C HIS A 89 14.55 -9.18 -9.31
N ASP A 90 13.97 -8.50 -8.33
CA ASP A 90 13.74 -9.05 -6.99
C ASP A 90 12.76 -10.23 -7.00
N VAL A 91 11.73 -10.19 -7.84
CA VAL A 91 10.78 -11.30 -8.02
C VAL A 91 11.46 -12.51 -8.66
N GLU A 92 12.33 -12.30 -9.65
CA GLU A 92 13.10 -13.39 -10.27
C GLU A 92 14.05 -14.05 -9.27
N GLN A 93 14.80 -13.24 -8.51
CA GLN A 93 15.67 -13.75 -7.44
C GLN A 93 14.87 -14.47 -6.35
N ALA A 94 13.72 -13.94 -5.94
CA ALA A 94 12.85 -14.59 -4.97
C ALA A 94 12.38 -15.98 -5.45
N ALA A 95 12.03 -16.14 -6.73
CA ALA A 95 11.66 -17.43 -7.29
C ALA A 95 12.81 -18.46 -7.17
N VAL A 96 14.03 -18.05 -7.53
CA VAL A 96 15.23 -18.90 -7.41
C VAL A 96 15.52 -19.27 -5.95
N HIS A 97 15.39 -18.32 -5.02
CA HIS A 97 15.60 -18.56 -3.59
C HIS A 97 14.54 -19.52 -3.01
N VAL A 98 13.28 -19.39 -3.41
CA VAL A 98 12.20 -20.31 -3.01
C VAL A 98 12.46 -21.72 -3.54
N GLU A 99 12.90 -21.86 -4.79
CA GLU A 99 13.22 -23.16 -5.36
C GLU A 99 14.40 -23.84 -4.63
N LYS A 100 15.50 -23.12 -4.42
CA LYS A 100 16.64 -23.60 -3.63
C LYS A 100 16.26 -23.93 -2.19
N ALA A 101 15.39 -23.15 -1.57
CA ALA A 101 14.88 -23.43 -0.23
C ALA A 101 14.06 -24.72 -0.21
N LEU A 102 13.25 -24.98 -1.24
CA LEU A 102 12.47 -26.20 -1.41
C LEU A 102 13.37 -27.42 -1.60
N GLU A 103 14.41 -27.31 -2.42
CA GLU A 103 15.40 -28.36 -2.64
C GLU A 103 16.21 -28.66 -1.37
N SER A 104 16.70 -27.61 -0.71
CA SER A 104 17.45 -27.70 0.54
C SER A 104 16.60 -28.33 1.66
N ALA A 105 15.34 -27.92 1.79
CA ALA A 105 14.40 -28.49 2.76
C ALA A 105 14.13 -29.99 2.49
N ARG A 106 14.02 -30.40 1.22
CA ARG A 106 13.86 -31.81 0.83
C ARG A 106 15.15 -32.60 1.13
N GLY A 107 16.32 -32.06 0.82
CA GLY A 107 17.61 -32.68 1.08
C GLY A 107 17.93 -32.84 2.57
N ALA A 108 17.56 -31.85 3.40
CA ALA A 108 17.79 -31.86 4.84
C ALA A 108 17.08 -33.04 5.54
N ARG A 109 15.88 -33.44 5.09
CA ARG A 109 15.16 -34.60 5.64
C ARG A 109 15.91 -35.91 5.38
N ARG A 110 16.49 -36.08 4.18
CA ARG A 110 17.30 -37.27 3.85
C ARG A 110 18.58 -37.30 4.67
N LYS A 111 19.29 -36.17 4.79
CA LYS A 111 20.52 -36.05 5.59
C LYS A 111 20.29 -36.35 7.08
N LYS A 112 19.15 -35.96 7.64
CA LYS A 112 18.76 -36.32 9.01
C LYS A 112 18.65 -37.84 9.22
N TRP A 113 18.11 -38.56 8.24
CA TRP A 113 17.99 -40.03 8.31
C TRP A 113 19.34 -40.73 8.20
N TYR A 114 20.23 -40.26 7.32
CA TYR A 114 21.61 -40.77 7.26
C TYR A 114 22.37 -40.54 8.56
N CYS A 115 22.25 -39.34 9.16
CA CYS A 115 22.86 -39.04 10.45
C CYS A 115 22.33 -39.97 11.56
N PHE A 116 21.02 -40.21 11.61
CA PHE A 116 20.41 -41.14 12.56
C PHE A 116 20.91 -42.58 12.37
N MET A 117 21.00 -43.06 11.13
CA MET A 117 21.52 -44.40 10.83
C MET A 117 22.97 -44.59 11.29
N ILE A 118 23.84 -43.60 11.05
CA ILE A 118 25.23 -43.64 11.51
C ILE A 118 25.31 -43.70 13.04
N LEU A 119 24.48 -42.92 13.75
CA LEU A 119 24.42 -42.94 15.21
C LEU A 119 24.01 -44.32 15.74
N VAL A 120 22.98 -44.94 15.14
CA VAL A 120 22.53 -46.30 15.51
C VAL A 120 23.64 -47.34 15.31
N ILE A 121 24.38 -47.28 14.20
CA ILE A 121 25.49 -48.20 13.93
C ILE A 121 26.58 -48.08 15.02
N ILE A 122 26.94 -46.84 15.41
CA ILE A 122 27.93 -46.60 16.48
C ILE A 122 27.47 -47.23 17.80
N LEU A 123 26.19 -47.10 18.16
CA LEU A 123 25.64 -47.70 19.37
C LEU A 123 25.69 -49.24 19.35
N ILE A 124 25.42 -49.85 18.20
CA ILE A 124 25.51 -51.32 18.04
C ILE A 124 26.95 -51.79 18.24
N VAL A 125 27.93 -51.13 17.61
CA VAL A 125 29.35 -51.50 17.74
C VAL A 125 29.82 -51.35 19.20
N ALA A 126 29.44 -50.26 19.87
CA ALA A 126 29.74 -50.07 21.28
C ALA A 126 29.10 -51.16 22.17
N GLY A 127 27.84 -51.52 21.90
CA GLY A 127 27.13 -52.59 22.61
C GLY A 127 27.76 -53.97 22.43
N VAL A 128 28.15 -54.32 21.20
CA VAL A 128 28.84 -55.59 20.91
C VAL A 128 30.22 -55.63 21.55
N GLY A 129 30.98 -54.54 21.48
CA GLY A 129 32.29 -54.44 22.14
C GLY A 129 32.16 -54.64 23.66
N LEU A 130 31.17 -53.98 24.28
CA LEU A 130 30.87 -54.16 25.71
C LEU A 130 30.43 -55.59 26.03
N TYR A 131 29.59 -56.20 25.18
CA TYR A 131 29.13 -57.59 25.35
C TYR A 131 30.29 -58.60 25.29
N ILE A 132 31.20 -58.45 24.33
CA ILE A 132 32.40 -59.31 24.23
C ILE A 132 33.30 -59.11 25.45
N TYR A 133 33.49 -57.86 25.89
CA TYR A 133 34.28 -57.55 27.08
C TYR A 133 33.66 -58.11 28.37
N LEU A 134 32.33 -58.10 28.49
CA LEU A 134 31.64 -58.67 29.65
C LEU A 134 31.58 -60.20 29.64
N LYS A 135 31.88 -60.88 28.52
CA LYS A 135 31.89 -62.34 28.49
C LYS A 135 33.08 -62.83 29.34
N PRO A 136 32.85 -63.33 30.57
CA PRO A 136 33.92 -63.65 31.49
C PRO A 136 34.70 -64.85 30.92
N LYS A 137 36.03 -64.72 30.87
CA LYS A 137 36.95 -65.79 30.50
C LYS A 137 36.80 -66.92 31.52
N SER A 138 36.07 -67.97 31.18
CA SER A 138 35.97 -69.19 31.98
C SER A 138 37.37 -69.79 32.13
N SER A 139 37.84 -69.85 33.38
CA SER A 139 39.08 -70.51 33.79
C SER A 139 39.01 -71.99 33.44
N ASP A 140 39.90 -72.46 32.58
CA ASP A 140 40.08 -73.89 32.31
C ASP A 140 40.52 -74.59 33.60
N THR A 141 39.61 -75.37 34.20
CA THR A 141 39.94 -76.32 35.27
C THR A 141 40.59 -77.54 34.61
N SER A 142 41.91 -77.66 34.77
CA SER A 142 42.68 -78.84 34.36
C SER A 142 42.21 -80.11 35.12
N PRO A 143 41.93 -81.23 34.44
CA PRO A 143 41.65 -82.51 35.11
C PRO A 143 42.95 -83.19 35.62
N PRO A 144 42.89 -83.99 36.71
CA PRO A 144 44.05 -84.67 37.28
C PRO A 144 44.53 -85.84 36.39
N PRO A 145 45.82 -86.23 36.46
CA PRO A 145 46.36 -87.31 35.63
C PRO A 145 45.81 -88.68 36.06
N THR A 146 45.17 -89.38 35.13
CA THR A 146 44.91 -90.83 35.21
C THR A 146 45.99 -91.55 34.41
N GLN A 147 46.87 -92.31 35.06
CA GLN A 147 47.73 -93.32 34.44
C GLN A 147 47.18 -94.69 34.84
N THR A 148 46.63 -95.44 33.88
CA THR A 148 47.28 -96.59 33.21
C THR A 148 47.28 -97.84 34.10
N THR A 149 46.26 -98.70 33.95
CA THR A 149 46.33 -100.01 33.26
C THR A 149 47.03 -101.09 34.08
N THR A 150 46.33 -102.19 34.39
CA THR A 150 46.74 -103.60 34.10
C THR A 150 45.75 -104.60 34.71
N ALA A 151 45.05 -105.34 33.85
CA ALA A 151 44.53 -106.70 34.08
C ALA A 151 43.93 -107.23 32.73
N PRO A 152 43.81 -108.54 32.45
CA PRO A 152 44.29 -109.73 33.17
C PRO A 152 44.96 -110.85 32.31
N GLY A 153 45.67 -111.77 32.99
CA GLY A 153 45.73 -113.23 32.70
C GLY A 153 46.96 -113.81 31.98
N PRO A 154 47.22 -115.13 32.02
CA PRO A 154 46.79 -116.17 32.98
C PRO A 154 47.95 -117.05 33.54
N VAL A 155 47.52 -118.02 34.35
CA VAL A 155 48.14 -119.05 35.21
C VAL A 155 49.23 -119.97 34.61
N THR A 156 50.23 -120.33 35.43
CA THR A 156 50.91 -121.66 35.54
C THR A 156 51.74 -121.63 36.85
N THR A 157 51.56 -122.45 37.88
CA THR A 157 51.71 -123.92 38.07
C THR A 157 53.14 -124.37 38.38
N LYS A 158 53.30 -125.03 39.56
CA LYS A 158 54.43 -125.81 40.13
C LYS A 158 55.60 -124.99 40.70
N ALA A 159 56.26 -125.36 41.81
CA ALA A 159 56.27 -126.56 42.65
C ALA A 159 56.40 -126.17 44.13
#